data_AF-A0A0H3NU02-F1
#
_entry.id   AF-A0A0H3NU02-F1
#
_cell.length_a   1.000
_cell.length_b   1.000
_cell.length_c   1.000
_cell.angle_alpha   90.00
_cell.angle_beta   90.00
_cell.angle_gamma   90.00
#
_symmetry.space_group_name_H-M   'P 1'
#
loop_
_entity.id
_entity.type
_entity.pdbx_description
1 polymer ?
#
loop_
_entity_poly.entity_id
_entity_poly.type
_entity_poly.pdbx_seq_one_letter_code
_entity_poly.pdbx_strand_id
1 'polypeptide(L)' 'MRREIWVDPFGTITRYNLAYINHCLSQGDNGRVIGYDNAHGFHHRHYLGAIESVDFVSFEQIEDCFQKDWTSLRRS' A
#
# COMPACT_ATOMS: atom_id res chain seq x y z
N MET A 1 1.37 10.86 -3.30
CA MET A 1 0.93 9.46 -3.40
C MET A 1 1.81 8.77 -4.42
N ARG A 2 2.26 7.54 -4.14
CA ARG A 2 3.04 6.68 -5.02
C ARG A 2 2.17 5.47 -5.40
N ARG A 3 2.16 5.14 -6.68
CA ARG A 3 1.47 3.98 -7.26
C ARG A 3 2.37 3.38 -8.34
N GLU A 4 2.90 2.21 -8.07
CA GLU A 4 3.77 1.48 -8.98
C GLU A 4 3.22 0.06 -9.15
N ILE A 5 3.18 -0.43 -10.38
CA ILE A 5 2.63 -1.73 -10.73
C ILE A 5 3.56 -2.36 -11.75
N TRP A 6 3.89 -3.63 -11.53
CA TRP A 6 4.62 -4.45 -12.48
C TRP A 6 3.69 -5.53 -12.99
N VAL A 7 3.61 -5.63 -14.31
CA VAL A 7 2.81 -6.62 -15.03
C VAL A 7 3.73 -7.55 -15.80
N ASP A 8 3.37 -8.83 -15.85
CA ASP A 8 4.01 -9.78 -16.74
C ASP A 8 3.56 -9.56 -18.20
N PRO A 9 4.15 -10.26 -19.18
CA PRO A 9 3.76 -10.15 -20.59
C PRO A 9 2.31 -10.56 -20.89
N PHE A 10 1.63 -11.27 -19.97
CA PHE A 10 0.24 -11.69 -20.10
C PHE A 10 -0.74 -10.71 -19.44
N GLY A 11 -0.23 -9.64 -18.82
CA GLY A 11 -1.03 -8.62 -18.13
C GLY A 11 -1.32 -8.93 -16.66
N THR A 12 -0.73 -9.99 -16.09
CA THR A 12 -0.89 -10.33 -14.68
C THR A 12 -0.05 -9.39 -13.81
N ILE A 13 -0.65 -8.83 -12.77
CA ILE A 13 0.08 -8.02 -11.79
C ILE A 13 0.94 -8.94 -10.93
N THR A 14 2.26 -8.79 -11.04
CA THR A 14 3.25 -9.59 -10.29
C THR A 14 3.76 -8.85 -9.07
N ARG A 15 3.78 -7.51 -9.13
CA ARG A 15 4.20 -6.66 -8.02
C ARG A 15 3.41 -5.36 -8.02
N TYR A 16 3.22 -4.78 -6.83
CA TYR A 16 2.71 -3.44 -6.69
C TYR A 16 3.32 -2.73 -5.47
N ASN A 17 3.23 -1.40 -5.49
CA ASN A 17 3.58 -0.52 -4.37
C ASN A 17 2.63 0.70 -4.38
N LEU A 18 1.71 0.71 -3.43
CA LEU A 18 0.83 1.83 -3.12
C LEU A 18 1.31 2.48 -1.83
N ALA A 19 1.62 3.78 -1.85
CA ALA A 19 2.07 4.46 -0.65
C ALA A 19 1.63 5.93 -0.59
N TYR A 20 1.12 6.34 0.56
CA TYR A 20 1.01 7.73 0.95
C TYR A 20 2.18 8.07 1.87
N ILE A 21 3.05 8.96 1.39
CA ILE A 21 4.25 9.42 2.09
C ILE A 21 4.00 10.84 2.57
N ASN A 22 4.21 11.06 3.86
CA ASN A 22 4.20 12.38 4.48
C ASN A 22 5.12 12.36 5.71
N HIS A 23 6.32 12.93 5.55
CA HIS A 23 7.34 12.99 6.59
C HIS A 23 6.95 13.84 7.81
N CYS A 24 5.97 14.73 7.66
CA CYS A 24 5.44 15.51 8.78
C CYS A 24 4.52 14.67 9.68
N LEU A 25 3.85 13.65 9.12
CA LEU A 25 2.89 12.79 9.84
C LEU A 25 3.52 11.48 10.31
N SER A 26 4.55 10.98 9.62
CA SER A 26 5.27 9.77 10.00
C SER A 26 6.77 10.00 9.80
N GLN A 27 7.57 9.69 10.82
CA GLN A 27 9.03 9.64 10.69
C GLN A 27 9.57 8.22 10.49
N GLY A 28 8.71 7.20 10.71
CA GLY A 28 9.01 5.80 10.44
C GLY A 28 8.80 5.43 8.97
N ASP A 29 9.33 4.27 8.57
CA ASP A 29 9.16 3.70 7.22
C ASP A 29 9.38 4.72 6.08
N ASN A 30 10.48 5.48 6.16
CA ASN A 30 10.83 6.54 5.21
C ASN A 30 9.68 7.55 4.94
N GLY A 31 8.90 7.87 5.96
CA GLY A 31 7.78 8.80 5.88
C GLY A 31 6.47 8.19 5.36
N ARG A 32 6.40 6.86 5.17
CA ARG A 32 5.16 6.19 4.80
C ARG A 32 4.17 6.26 5.96
N VAL A 33 2.99 6.80 5.66
CA VAL A 33 1.86 6.90 6.60
C VAL A 33 0.92 5.72 6.42
N ILE A 34 0.54 5.43 5.17
CA ILE A 34 -0.24 4.25 4.80
C ILE A 34 0.33 3.70 3.48
N GLY A 35 0.37 2.39 3.31
CA GLY A 35 0.70 1.77 2.04
C GLY A 35 0.34 0.30 1.98
N TYR A 36 0.36 -0.25 0.77
CA TYR A 36 0.17 -1.66 0.49
C TYR A 36 1.21 -2.07 -0.55
N ASP A 37 1.95 -3.14 -0.28
CA ASP A 37 2.85 -3.73 -1.26
C ASP A 37 3.01 -5.24 -1.04
N ASN A 38 3.69 -5.88 -1.99
CA ASN A 38 4.00 -7.31 -1.94
C ASN A 38 5.51 -7.59 -2.08
N ALA A 39 6.37 -6.63 -1.72
CA ALA A 39 7.81 -6.71 -1.96
C ALA A 39 8.53 -7.80 -1.13
N HIS A 40 7.87 -8.33 -0.09
CA HIS A 40 8.42 -9.34 0.83
C HIS A 40 7.90 -10.77 0.56
N GLY A 41 7.32 -11.02 -0.61
CA GLY A 41 6.78 -12.33 -0.99
C GLY A 41 5.39 -12.62 -0.40
N PHE A 42 4.81 -11.68 0.35
CA PHE A 42 3.43 -11.70 0.80
C PHE A 42 2.84 -10.28 0.74
N HIS A 43 1.52 -10.22 0.66
CA HIS A 43 0.78 -8.97 0.61
C HIS A 43 0.64 -8.39 2.01
N HIS A 44 0.98 -7.12 2.18
CA HIS A 44 0.92 -6.49 3.48
C HIS A 44 0.61 -5.01 3.39
N ARG A 45 0.01 -4.52 4.47
CA ARG A 45 -0.26 -3.12 4.74
C ARG A 45 0.84 -2.55 5.60
N HIS A 46 1.25 -1.33 5.28
CA HIS A 46 2.04 -0.46 6.13
C HIS A 46 1.15 0.62 6.70
N TYR A 47 1.17 0.83 8.01
CA TYR A 47 0.43 1.90 8.67
C TYR A 47 1.26 2.52 9.79
N LEU A 48 1.68 3.78 9.62
CA LEU A 48 2.50 4.52 10.59
C LEU A 48 3.72 3.73 11.09
N GLY A 49 4.37 2.97 10.21
CA GLY A 49 5.54 2.13 10.51
C GLY A 49 5.22 0.71 11.00
N ALA A 50 3.95 0.37 11.24
CA ALA A 50 3.53 -1.01 11.50
C ALA A 50 3.29 -1.77 10.18
N ILE A 51 3.58 -3.07 10.18
CA ILE A 51 3.36 -3.98 9.04
C ILE A 51 2.35 -5.05 9.45
N GLU A 52 1.32 -5.24 8.62
CA GLU A 52 0.26 -6.23 8.84
C GLU A 52 0.05 -7.02 7.54
N SER A 53 0.02 -8.35 7.63
CA SER A 53 -0.35 -9.19 6.48
C SER A 53 -1.81 -8.93 6.07
N VAL A 54 -2.08 -8.97 4.77
CA VAL A 54 -3.45 -8.83 4.26
C VAL A 54 -3.82 -10.02 3.39
N ASP A 55 -5.07 -10.44 3.48
CA ASP A 55 -5.61 -11.45 2.57
C ASP A 55 -5.71 -10.85 1.17
N PHE A 56 -5.02 -11.46 0.21
CA PHE A 56 -5.02 -11.02 -1.17
C PHE A 56 -6.08 -11.77 -1.97
N VAL A 57 -7.04 -11.02 -2.50
CA VAL A 57 -8.09 -11.52 -3.40
C VAL A 57 -7.84 -11.00 -4.81
N SER A 58 -7.66 -9.69 -4.96
CA SER A 58 -7.27 -9.06 -6.23
C SER A 58 -6.55 -7.74 -5.96
N PHE A 59 -5.91 -7.19 -6.99
CA PHE A 59 -5.25 -5.88 -6.88
C PHE A 59 -6.27 -4.75 -6.71
N GLU A 60 -7.43 -4.84 -7.37
CA GLU A 60 -8.52 -3.87 -7.24
C GLU A 60 -9.02 -3.80 -5.79
N GLN A 61 -9.13 -4.94 -5.10
CA GLN A 61 -9.47 -4.95 -3.68
C GLN A 61 -8.39 -4.27 -2.83
N ILE A 62 -7.11 -4.44 -3.17
CA ILE A 62 -6.01 -3.75 -2.48
C ILE A 62 -6.09 -2.23 -2.72
N GLU A 63 -6.40 -1.79 -3.95
CA GLU A 63 -6.61 -0.37 -4.26
C GLU A 63 -7.78 0.21 -3.47
N ASP A 64 -8.90 -0.51 -3.38
CA ASP A 64 -10.06 -0.11 -2.59
C ASP A 64 -9.73 0.01 -1.10
N CYS A 65 -8.99 -0.94 -0.53
CA CYS A 65 -8.53 -0.89 0.85
C CYS A 65 -7.62 0.31 1.09
N PHE A 66 -6.65 0.55 0.20
CA PHE A 66 -5.77 1.72 0.28
C PHE A 66 -6.56 3.03 0.22
N GLN A 67 -7.52 3.15 -0.71
CA GLN A 67 -8.33 4.36 -0.86
C GLN A 67 -9.20 4.61 0.39
N LYS A 68 -9.77 3.56 0.98
CA LYS A 68 -10.55 3.64 2.23
C LYS A 68 -9.69 4.11 3.40
N ASP A 69 -8.53 3.51 3.61
CA ASP A 69 -7.60 3.87 4.68
C ASP A 69 -7.09 5.31 4.50
N TRP A 70 -6.69 5.67 3.28
CA TRP A 70 -6.22 7.02 2.97
C TRP A 70 -7.32 8.08 3.14
N THR A 71 -8.56 7.78 2.76
CA THR A 71 -9.68 8.72 2.96
C THR A 71 -10.02 8.87 4.44
N SER A 72 -9.93 7.80 5.23
CA SER A 72 -10.16 7.82 6.67
C SER A 72 -9.15 8.73 7.37
N LEU A 73 -7.87 8.67 6.99
CA LEU A 73 -6.81 9.56 7.49
C LEU A 73 -7.05 11.06 7.21
N ARG A 74 -7.81 11.39 6.16
CA ARG A 74 -8.11 12.80 5.80
C ARG A 74 -9.34 13.35 6.51
N ARG A 75 -10.13 12.48 7.15
CA ARG A 75 -11.35 12.85 7.89
C ARG A 75 -11.12 12.96 9.39
N SER A 76 -9.97 12.47 9.87
CA SER A 76 -9.51 12.54 11.27
C SER A 76 -8.74 13.82 11.59
#